data_AF-A0A9D7FIC4-F1
#
_entry.id   AF-A0A9D7FIC4-F1
#
_cell.length_a   1.000
_cell.length_b   1.000
_cell.length_c   1.000
_cell.angle_alpha   90.00
_cell.angle_beta   90.00
_cell.angle_gamma   90.00
#
_symmetry.space_group_name_H-M   'P 1'
#
loop_
_entity.id
_entity.type
_entity.pdbx_description
1 polymer ?
#
loop_
_entity_poly.entity_id
_entity_poly.type
_entity_poly.pdbx_seq_one_letter_code
_entity_poly.pdbx_strand_id
1 'polypeptide(L)'
;MTFDPNLLTKAFNDARQTVEKMFKIKTPLPVRASIYQVSDFPQMIQGPDWVAACVLGGKLRLRADLVSLKEKDLQVVVRYAYALWIADLLSDGKAPAWILEGIAHQTAFPNGPPQESLAEIRKRLSQQKIATFRELQTPFQGLPEAREASILMAQSQSGVRVLINLKGLDCIPSLLDGYATGKEAEDVLKEVCDLSYDDLFEAWEKELNKTSKEKSKSDSAIIRSLGYVSPLGSQWQK
;
A
#
# COMPACT_ATOMS: atom_id res chain seq x y z
N MET A 1 -15.03 -26.07 3.26
CA MET A 1 -14.63 -25.22 2.12
C MET A 1 -13.41 -25.87 1.49
N THR A 2 -13.42 -26.07 0.18
CA THR A 2 -12.29 -26.66 -0.55
C THR A 2 -11.49 -25.53 -1.16
N PHE A 3 -10.22 -25.41 -0.77
CA PHE A 3 -9.28 -24.49 -1.40
C PHE A 3 -9.09 -24.88 -2.87
N ASP A 4 -9.22 -23.92 -3.79
CA ASP A 4 -8.85 -24.10 -5.20
C ASP A 4 -7.46 -23.48 -5.45
N PRO A 5 -6.39 -24.28 -5.60
CA PRO A 5 -5.05 -23.79 -5.87
C PRO A 5 -4.93 -22.95 -7.15
N ASN A 6 -5.87 -23.12 -8.10
CA ASN A 6 -5.88 -22.35 -9.33
C ASN A 6 -6.24 -20.88 -9.09
N LEU A 7 -7.11 -20.59 -8.10
CA LEU A 7 -7.47 -19.21 -7.76
C LEU A 7 -6.26 -18.42 -7.27
N LEU A 8 -5.44 -19.03 -6.42
CA LEU A 8 -4.23 -18.38 -5.92
C LEU A 8 -3.20 -18.17 -7.03
N THR A 9 -3.07 -19.13 -7.93
CA THR A 9 -2.19 -19.01 -9.10
C THR A 9 -2.64 -17.87 -10.02
N LYS A 10 -3.95 -17.76 -10.29
CA LYS A 10 -4.52 -16.65 -11.06
C LYS A 10 -4.29 -15.30 -10.37
N ALA A 11 -4.57 -15.21 -9.08
CA ALA A 11 -4.37 -13.99 -8.30
C ALA A 11 -2.91 -13.52 -8.31
N PHE A 12 -1.98 -14.47 -8.23
CA PHE A 12 -0.55 -14.17 -8.30
C PHE A 12 -0.11 -13.71 -9.70
N ASN A 13 -0.55 -14.40 -10.75
CA ASN A 13 -0.22 -14.00 -12.13
C ASN A 13 -0.76 -12.61 -12.46
N ASP A 14 -1.98 -12.32 -12.01
CA ASP A 14 -2.62 -11.03 -12.15
C ASP A 14 -1.87 -9.92 -11.39
N ALA A 15 -1.48 -10.17 -10.13
CA ALA A 15 -0.64 -9.27 -9.36
C ALA A 15 0.70 -8.99 -10.06
N ARG A 16 1.37 -10.05 -10.52
CA ARG A 16 2.64 -9.96 -11.25
C ARG A 16 2.50 -9.12 -12.50
N GLN A 17 1.53 -9.42 -13.37
CA GLN A 17 1.33 -8.67 -14.62
C GLN A 17 1.04 -7.19 -14.36
N THR A 18 0.21 -6.89 -13.37
CA THR A 18 -0.18 -5.52 -13.05
C THR A 18 1.00 -4.72 -12.48
N VAL A 19 1.68 -5.28 -11.49
CA VAL A 19 2.75 -4.62 -10.74
C VAL A 19 4.03 -4.50 -11.56
N GLU A 20 4.44 -5.57 -12.24
CA GLU A 20 5.64 -5.54 -13.09
C GLU A 20 5.49 -4.56 -14.25
N LYS A 21 4.28 -4.44 -14.81
CA LYS A 21 3.99 -3.42 -15.83
C LYS A 21 4.09 -2.01 -15.26
N MET A 22 3.54 -1.76 -14.06
CA MET A 22 3.59 -0.45 -13.41
C MET A 22 5.03 0.00 -13.13
N PHE A 23 5.88 -0.91 -12.65
CA PHE A 23 7.27 -0.61 -12.32
C PHE A 23 8.26 -0.83 -13.48
N LYS A 24 7.80 -1.31 -14.63
CA LYS A 24 8.63 -1.63 -15.81
C LYS A 24 9.77 -2.62 -15.50
N ILE A 25 9.52 -3.58 -14.60
CA ILE A 25 10.49 -4.61 -14.18
C ILE A 25 10.07 -6.01 -14.63
N LYS A 26 10.95 -6.99 -14.44
CA LYS A 26 10.60 -8.43 -14.48
C LYS A 26 11.27 -9.13 -13.30
N THR A 27 10.49 -9.83 -12.49
CA THR A 27 11.05 -10.59 -11.37
C THR A 27 11.41 -12.01 -11.80
N PRO A 28 12.59 -12.54 -11.45
CA PRO A 28 12.96 -13.92 -11.78
C PRO A 28 12.35 -14.95 -10.81
N LEU A 29 11.74 -14.51 -9.71
CA LEU A 29 11.39 -15.37 -8.59
C LEU A 29 10.03 -16.06 -8.77
N PRO A 30 9.93 -17.38 -8.54
CA PRO A 30 8.67 -17.97 -8.16
C PRO A 30 8.36 -17.57 -6.71
N VAL A 31 7.35 -16.74 -6.51
CA VAL A 31 6.84 -16.50 -5.15
C VAL A 31 6.07 -17.74 -4.74
N ARG A 32 6.67 -18.53 -3.84
CA ARG A 32 5.95 -19.63 -3.18
C ARG A 32 4.91 -19.04 -2.24
N ALA A 33 3.71 -19.61 -2.23
CA ALA A 33 2.68 -19.25 -1.27
C ALA A 33 2.66 -20.21 -0.08
N SER A 34 2.41 -19.69 1.11
CA SER A 34 2.18 -20.47 2.34
C SER A 34 0.93 -19.93 3.02
N ILE A 35 0.04 -20.82 3.42
CA ILE A 35 -1.24 -20.49 4.05
C ILE A 35 -1.14 -20.88 5.53
N TYR A 36 -1.52 -19.97 6.42
CA TYR A 36 -1.44 -20.17 7.87
C TYR A 36 -2.81 -20.00 8.51
N GLN A 37 -3.04 -20.68 9.63
CA GLN A 37 -4.23 -20.49 10.43
C GLN A 37 -4.37 -19.04 10.90
N VAL A 38 -5.61 -18.57 11.04
CA VAL A 38 -5.92 -17.18 11.44
C VAL A 38 -5.27 -16.82 12.77
N SER A 39 -5.29 -17.75 13.74
CA SER A 39 -4.69 -17.56 15.08
C SER A 39 -3.16 -17.44 15.05
N ASP A 40 -2.50 -18.12 14.12
CA ASP A 40 -1.04 -18.27 14.12
C ASP A 40 -0.38 -17.20 13.25
N PHE A 41 -1.13 -16.64 12.30
CA PHE A 41 -0.61 -15.70 11.31
C PHE A 41 0.11 -14.48 11.90
N PRO A 42 -0.42 -13.78 12.91
CA PRO A 42 0.24 -12.59 13.46
C PRO A 42 1.62 -12.92 14.08
N GLN A 43 1.73 -14.07 14.74
CA GLN A 43 2.99 -14.57 15.30
C GLN A 43 3.97 -14.95 14.20
N MET A 44 3.50 -15.61 13.13
CA MET A 44 4.33 -16.04 12.00
C MET A 44 4.94 -14.88 11.20
N ILE A 45 4.26 -13.74 11.17
CA ILE A 45 4.74 -12.53 10.49
C ILE A 45 5.38 -11.52 11.45
N GLN A 46 5.31 -11.74 12.77
CA GLN A 46 5.70 -10.76 13.79
C GLN A 46 5.03 -9.39 13.57
N GLY A 47 3.74 -9.41 13.28
CA GLY A 47 2.96 -8.23 12.89
C GLY A 47 1.58 -8.24 13.53
N PRO A 48 0.82 -7.13 13.37
CA PRO A 48 -0.48 -7.01 13.99
C PRO A 48 -1.52 -7.93 13.34
N ASP A 49 -2.59 -8.21 14.09
CA ASP A 49 -3.64 -9.17 13.73
C ASP A 49 -4.48 -8.77 12.52
N TRP A 50 -4.52 -7.48 12.20
CA TRP A 50 -5.23 -6.92 11.07
C TRP A 50 -4.52 -7.14 9.73
N VAL A 51 -3.25 -7.55 9.72
CA VAL A 51 -2.57 -7.97 8.49
C VAL A 51 -3.09 -9.35 8.07
N ALA A 52 -3.54 -9.49 6.83
CA ALA A 52 -4.02 -10.77 6.31
C ALA A 52 -3.08 -11.41 5.27
N ALA A 53 -2.22 -10.62 4.62
CA ALA A 53 -1.30 -11.09 3.59
C ALA A 53 0.00 -10.27 3.57
N CYS A 54 1.15 -10.91 3.36
CA CYS A 54 2.43 -10.24 3.16
C CYS A 54 3.39 -11.10 2.33
N VAL A 55 4.49 -10.53 1.84
CA VAL A 55 5.60 -11.28 1.23
C VAL A 55 6.84 -11.11 2.10
N LEU A 56 7.38 -12.21 2.64
CA LEU A 56 8.65 -12.18 3.41
C LEU A 56 9.65 -13.17 2.84
N GLY A 57 10.88 -12.73 2.57
CA GLY A 57 11.91 -13.58 1.95
C GLY A 57 11.47 -14.19 0.61
N GLY A 58 10.74 -13.42 -0.21
CA GLY A 58 10.22 -13.86 -1.51
C GLY A 58 9.11 -14.92 -1.45
N LYS A 59 8.48 -15.13 -0.29
CA LYS A 59 7.34 -16.04 -0.12
C LYS A 59 6.09 -15.27 0.30
N LEU A 60 5.01 -15.45 -0.46
CA LEU A 60 3.68 -14.93 -0.13
C LEU A 60 3.13 -15.74 1.05
N ARG A 61 2.76 -15.05 2.12
CA ARG A 61 2.10 -15.63 3.28
C ARG A 61 0.68 -15.11 3.33
N LEU A 62 -0.27 -16.03 3.43
CA LEU A 62 -1.69 -15.72 3.47
C LEU A 62 -2.33 -16.32 4.71
N ARG A 63 -3.26 -15.58 5.29
CA ARG A 63 -4.16 -16.09 6.31
C ARG A 63 -5.21 -17.02 5.68
N ALA A 64 -5.58 -18.09 6.37
CA ALA A 64 -6.41 -19.17 5.81
C ALA A 64 -7.85 -18.74 5.45
N ASP A 65 -8.39 -17.71 6.09
CA ASP A 65 -9.69 -17.14 5.71
C ASP A 65 -9.67 -16.49 4.32
N LEU A 66 -8.52 -15.99 3.86
CA LEU A 66 -8.39 -15.37 2.54
C LEU A 66 -8.57 -16.36 1.40
N VAL A 67 -8.26 -17.64 1.60
CA VAL A 67 -8.36 -18.62 0.52
C VAL A 67 -9.80 -19.04 0.20
N SER A 68 -10.75 -18.56 1.00
CA SER A 68 -12.19 -18.73 0.78
C SER A 68 -12.83 -17.53 0.07
N LEU A 69 -12.05 -16.50 -0.25
CA LEU A 69 -12.50 -15.32 -0.98
C LEU A 69 -12.85 -15.64 -2.43
N LYS A 70 -13.67 -14.77 -3.04
CA LYS A 70 -13.91 -14.80 -4.48
C LYS A 70 -12.63 -14.40 -5.21
N GLU A 71 -12.50 -14.84 -6.47
CA GLU A 71 -11.30 -14.60 -7.29
C GLU A 71 -10.87 -13.11 -7.30
N LYS A 72 -11.81 -12.19 -7.50
CA LYS A 72 -11.53 -10.73 -7.54
C LYS A 72 -11.02 -10.19 -6.20
N ASP A 73 -11.57 -10.68 -5.10
CA ASP A 73 -11.20 -10.23 -3.76
C ASP A 73 -9.80 -10.76 -3.39
N LEU A 74 -9.50 -12.01 -3.77
CA LEU A 74 -8.16 -12.58 -3.62
C LEU A 74 -7.13 -11.86 -4.51
N GLN A 75 -7.47 -11.51 -5.75
CA GLN A 75 -6.63 -10.70 -6.64
C GLN A 75 -6.24 -9.37 -6.00
N VAL A 76 -7.20 -8.66 -5.40
CA VAL A 76 -6.94 -7.40 -4.70
C VAL A 76 -5.93 -7.58 -3.57
N VAL A 77 -6.12 -8.59 -2.73
CA VAL A 77 -5.23 -8.87 -1.58
C VAL A 77 -3.81 -9.22 -2.05
N VAL A 78 -3.71 -10.10 -3.06
CA VAL A 78 -2.41 -10.54 -3.58
C VAL A 78 -1.70 -9.41 -4.33
N ARG A 79 -2.42 -8.57 -5.09
CA ARG A 79 -1.89 -7.35 -5.72
C ARG A 79 -1.29 -6.41 -4.70
N TYR A 80 -2.03 -6.11 -3.63
CA TYR A 80 -1.57 -5.23 -2.57
C TYR A 80 -0.26 -5.77 -1.96
N ALA A 81 -0.25 -7.02 -1.49
CA ALA A 81 0.93 -7.61 -0.85
C ALA A 81 2.15 -7.68 -1.79
N TYR A 82 1.92 -7.95 -3.07
CA TYR A 82 2.99 -8.01 -4.08
C TYR A 82 3.53 -6.62 -4.45
N ALA A 83 2.65 -5.64 -4.68
CA ALA A 83 3.03 -4.26 -5.00
C ALA A 83 3.88 -3.64 -3.90
N LEU A 84 3.46 -3.84 -2.66
CA LEU A 84 4.14 -3.39 -1.46
C LEU A 84 5.54 -4.00 -1.33
N TRP A 85 5.67 -5.31 -1.55
CA TRP A 85 6.97 -6.00 -1.56
C TRP A 85 7.90 -5.51 -2.67
N ILE A 86 7.38 -5.30 -3.87
CA ILE A 86 8.17 -4.79 -4.99
C ILE A 86 8.62 -3.34 -4.73
N ALA A 87 7.72 -2.49 -4.22
CA ALA A 87 8.07 -1.11 -3.89
C ALA A 87 9.18 -1.05 -2.81
N ASP A 88 9.06 -1.89 -1.80
CA ASP A 88 10.08 -2.04 -0.74
C ASP A 88 11.42 -2.54 -1.30
N LEU A 89 11.39 -3.54 -2.17
CA LEU A 89 12.59 -4.07 -2.83
C LEU A 89 13.27 -3.02 -3.72
N LEU A 90 12.51 -2.29 -4.53
CA LEU A 90 13.04 -1.27 -5.43
C LEU A 90 13.60 -0.06 -4.68
N SER A 91 13.05 0.25 -3.51
CA SER A 91 13.55 1.33 -2.64
C SER A 91 14.62 0.87 -1.64
N ASP A 92 15.07 -0.38 -1.71
CA ASP A 92 16.03 -0.97 -0.78
C ASP A 92 15.61 -0.82 0.70
N GLY A 93 14.30 -0.86 0.97
CA GLY A 93 13.73 -0.67 2.30
C GLY A 93 13.75 0.77 2.83
N LYS A 94 14.00 1.76 1.97
CA LYS A 94 14.21 3.17 2.37
C LYS A 94 13.06 4.11 1.99
N ALA A 95 12.07 3.65 1.22
CA ALA A 95 10.91 4.49 0.92
C ALA A 95 10.08 4.76 2.18
N PRO A 96 9.50 5.96 2.32
CA PRO A 96 8.63 6.28 3.45
C PRO A 96 7.36 5.42 3.40
N ALA A 97 6.82 5.06 4.56
CA ALA A 97 5.69 4.14 4.67
C ALA A 97 4.47 4.56 3.83
N TRP A 98 4.13 5.85 3.81
CA TRP A 98 3.02 6.34 2.98
C TRP A 98 3.23 6.15 1.47
N ILE A 99 4.47 6.14 0.97
CA ILE A 99 4.73 5.81 -0.45
C ILE A 99 4.47 4.33 -0.69
N LEU A 100 5.04 3.46 0.16
CA LEU A 100 4.89 2.01 0.04
C LEU A 100 3.40 1.61 0.07
N GLU A 101 2.69 2.08 1.10
CA GLU A 101 1.28 1.81 1.31
C GLU A 101 0.40 2.45 0.23
N GLY A 102 0.70 3.69 -0.14
CA GLY A 102 -0.04 4.41 -1.16
C GLY A 102 0.07 3.76 -2.53
N ILE A 103 1.27 3.31 -2.93
CA ILE A 103 1.46 2.56 -4.17
C ILE A 103 0.71 1.23 -4.12
N ALA A 104 0.86 0.46 -3.02
CA ALA A 104 0.21 -0.83 -2.88
C ALA A 104 -1.33 -0.71 -2.97
N HIS A 105 -1.92 0.26 -2.29
CA HIS A 105 -3.35 0.55 -2.38
C HIS A 105 -3.76 1.08 -3.75
N GLN A 106 -2.96 1.94 -4.39
CA GLN A 106 -3.29 2.45 -5.72
C GLN A 106 -3.25 1.35 -6.78
N THR A 107 -2.36 0.37 -6.65
CA THR A 107 -2.34 -0.81 -7.54
C THR A 107 -3.51 -1.76 -7.28
N ALA A 108 -3.86 -1.98 -6.01
CA ALA A 108 -4.96 -2.87 -5.65
C ALA A 108 -6.35 -2.26 -5.94
N PHE A 109 -6.49 -0.95 -5.74
CA PHE A 109 -7.73 -0.18 -5.89
C PHE A 109 -7.50 1.04 -6.81
N PRO A 110 -7.40 0.84 -8.14
CA PRO A 110 -7.05 1.92 -9.08
C PRO A 110 -8.07 3.07 -9.10
N ASN A 111 -9.30 2.82 -8.68
CA ASN A 111 -10.37 3.81 -8.60
C ASN A 111 -10.24 4.76 -7.41
N GLY A 112 -9.26 4.55 -6.53
CA GLY A 112 -9.00 5.36 -5.33
C GLY A 112 -9.53 4.75 -4.03
N PRO A 113 -9.40 5.48 -2.92
CA PRO A 113 -9.84 5.00 -1.61
C PRO A 113 -11.37 4.93 -1.49
N PRO A 114 -11.90 4.15 -0.54
CA PRO A 114 -13.33 4.12 -0.24
C PRO A 114 -13.89 5.48 0.13
N GLN A 115 -15.15 5.71 -0.23
CA GLN A 115 -15.84 6.95 0.14
C GLN A 115 -15.96 7.14 1.66
N GLU A 116 -16.10 6.05 2.43
CA GLU A 116 -16.10 6.12 3.89
C GLU A 116 -14.78 6.66 4.45
N SER A 117 -13.65 6.16 3.93
CA SER A 117 -12.32 6.62 4.33
C SER A 117 -12.08 8.07 3.90
N LEU A 118 -12.48 8.43 2.67
CA LEU A 118 -12.38 9.82 2.19
C LEU A 118 -13.22 10.79 3.01
N ALA A 119 -14.42 10.39 3.46
CA ALA A 119 -15.25 11.22 4.32
C ALA A 119 -14.60 11.44 5.69
N GLU A 120 -14.02 10.41 6.29
CA GLU A 120 -13.30 10.52 7.56
C GLU A 120 -12.02 11.36 7.41
N ILE A 121 -11.26 11.19 6.32
CA ILE A 121 -10.09 12.03 5.99
C ILE A 121 -10.49 13.50 5.91
N ARG A 122 -11.56 13.84 5.16
CA ARG A 122 -12.06 15.22 5.04
C ARG A 122 -12.49 15.79 6.39
N LYS A 123 -13.14 14.98 7.22
CA LYS A 123 -13.55 15.38 8.58
C LYS A 123 -12.34 15.67 9.47
N ARG A 124 -11.28 14.85 9.40
CA ARG A 124 -10.04 15.08 10.18
C ARG A 124 -9.28 16.29 9.68
N LEU A 125 -9.24 16.49 8.37
CA LEU A 125 -8.65 17.67 7.74
C LEU A 125 -9.35 18.96 8.20
N SER A 126 -10.69 19.01 8.20
CA SER A 126 -11.42 20.21 8.67
C SER A 126 -11.25 20.48 10.17
N GLN A 127 -10.84 19.46 10.94
CA GLN A 127 -10.53 19.57 12.36
C GLN A 127 -9.04 19.86 12.64
N GLN A 128 -8.20 19.97 11.61
CA GLN A 128 -6.73 20.06 11.73
C GLN A 128 -6.13 18.89 12.54
N LYS A 129 -6.72 17.69 12.39
CA LYS A 129 -6.31 16.45 13.07
C LYS A 129 -5.81 15.38 12.09
N ILE A 130 -5.36 15.80 10.92
CA ILE A 130 -4.81 14.89 9.92
C ILE A 130 -3.29 14.96 9.94
N ALA A 131 -2.64 13.81 9.83
CA ALA A 131 -1.20 13.74 9.68
C ALA A 131 -0.78 14.33 8.33
N THR A 132 0.39 14.94 8.27
CA THR A 132 1.07 15.33 7.03
C THR A 132 1.81 14.16 6.42
N PHE A 133 2.16 14.21 5.13
CA PHE A 133 2.97 13.15 4.51
C PHE A 133 4.37 13.03 5.12
N ARG A 134 4.90 14.11 5.71
CA ARG A 134 6.15 14.11 6.48
C ARG A 134 6.03 13.26 7.76
N GLU A 135 4.87 13.30 8.41
CA GLU A 135 4.62 12.51 9.63
C GLU A 135 4.35 11.02 9.32
N LEU A 136 3.90 10.70 8.09
CA LEU A 136 3.58 9.34 7.64
C LEU A 136 4.79 8.57 7.07
N GLN A 137 6.01 8.92 7.49
CA GLN A 137 7.21 8.19 7.04
C GLN A 137 7.40 6.84 7.76
N THR A 138 6.88 6.70 8.98
CA THR A 138 7.08 5.50 9.81
C THR A 138 6.05 4.40 9.49
N PRO A 139 6.43 3.10 9.63
CA PRO A 139 5.53 1.99 9.35
C PRO A 139 4.25 2.00 10.20
N PHE A 140 3.10 1.72 9.57
CA PHE A 140 1.78 1.74 10.24
C PHE A 140 1.53 0.55 11.18
N GLN A 141 2.44 -0.42 11.27
CA GLN A 141 2.33 -1.60 12.14
C GLN A 141 2.30 -1.24 13.64
N GLY A 142 2.88 -0.10 14.03
CA GLY A 142 2.84 0.38 15.40
C GLY A 142 1.47 0.90 15.85
N LEU A 143 0.49 0.96 14.93
CA LEU A 143 -0.85 1.47 15.24
C LEU A 143 -1.67 0.39 15.94
N PRO A 144 -2.24 0.69 17.12
CA PRO A 144 -3.00 -0.28 17.91
C PRO A 144 -4.34 -0.65 17.27
N GLU A 145 -4.85 0.17 16.34
CA GLU A 145 -6.20 0.03 15.80
C GLU A 145 -6.19 -0.13 14.27
N ALA A 146 -6.79 -1.22 13.78
CA ALA A 146 -6.98 -1.49 12.35
C ALA A 146 -7.69 -0.34 11.60
N ARG A 147 -8.61 0.35 12.30
CA ARG A 147 -9.33 1.49 11.74
C ARG A 147 -8.39 2.66 11.43
N GLU A 148 -7.46 2.96 12.34
CA GLU A 148 -6.50 4.05 12.16
C GLU A 148 -5.56 3.75 10.99
N ALA A 149 -5.02 2.53 10.94
CA ALA A 149 -4.20 2.08 9.82
C ALA A 149 -4.92 2.23 8.48
N SER A 150 -6.20 1.81 8.40
CA SER A 150 -7.01 1.92 7.18
C SER A 150 -7.21 3.37 6.71
N ILE A 151 -7.32 4.33 7.64
CA ILE A 151 -7.46 5.75 7.32
C ILE A 151 -6.13 6.31 6.79
N LEU A 152 -5.00 5.98 7.43
CA LEU A 152 -3.69 6.44 6.99
C LEU A 152 -3.26 5.82 5.65
N MET A 153 -3.63 4.56 5.40
CA MET A 153 -3.47 3.91 4.10
C MET A 153 -4.32 4.56 3.01
N ALA A 154 -5.58 4.88 3.30
CA ALA A 154 -6.44 5.62 2.37
C ALA A 154 -5.89 7.02 2.07
N GLN A 155 -5.35 7.70 3.08
CA GLN A 155 -4.66 8.98 2.91
C GLN A 155 -3.42 8.81 2.01
N SER A 156 -2.59 7.81 2.29
CA SER A 156 -1.39 7.46 1.52
C SER A 156 -1.71 7.21 0.05
N GLN A 157 -2.75 6.41 -0.22
CA GLN A 157 -3.25 6.15 -1.57
C GLN A 157 -3.68 7.43 -2.28
N SER A 158 -4.45 8.28 -1.59
CA SER A 158 -4.89 9.56 -2.18
C SER A 158 -3.73 10.51 -2.47
N GLY A 159 -2.67 10.51 -1.65
CA GLY A 159 -1.44 11.27 -1.91
C GLY A 159 -0.68 10.75 -3.13
N VAL A 160 -0.47 9.44 -3.22
CA VAL A 160 0.16 8.81 -4.41
C VAL A 160 -0.65 9.07 -5.67
N ARG A 161 -1.99 9.05 -5.59
CA ARG A 161 -2.84 9.39 -6.73
C ARG A 161 -2.66 10.84 -7.18
N VAL A 162 -2.50 11.78 -6.25
CA VAL A 162 -2.19 13.19 -6.59
C VAL A 162 -0.82 13.29 -7.25
N LEU A 163 0.20 12.58 -6.76
CA LEU A 163 1.50 12.52 -7.43
C LEU A 163 1.39 12.00 -8.87
N ILE A 164 0.67 10.91 -9.09
CA ILE A 164 0.45 10.34 -10.43
C ILE A 164 -0.29 11.34 -11.32
N ASN A 165 -1.29 12.05 -10.80
CA ASN A 165 -2.03 13.06 -11.56
C ASN A 165 -1.15 14.25 -11.96
N LEU A 166 -0.23 14.67 -11.08
CA LEU A 166 0.64 15.83 -11.31
C LEU A 166 1.86 15.51 -12.18
N LYS A 167 2.46 14.34 -12.00
CA LYS A 167 3.79 13.99 -12.53
C LYS A 167 3.77 12.77 -13.45
N GLY A 168 2.62 12.10 -13.59
CA GLY A 168 2.47 10.89 -14.39
C GLY A 168 2.89 9.63 -13.64
N LEU A 169 2.50 8.46 -14.15
CA LEU A 169 2.78 7.17 -13.51
C LEU A 169 4.28 6.86 -13.43
N ASP A 170 5.06 7.37 -14.38
CA ASP A 170 6.50 7.15 -14.48
C ASP A 170 7.30 7.80 -13.34
N CYS A 171 6.71 8.72 -12.57
CA CYS A 171 7.36 9.29 -11.38
C CYS A 171 7.56 8.24 -10.28
N ILE A 172 6.70 7.21 -10.21
CA ILE A 172 6.71 6.22 -9.14
C ILE A 172 8.00 5.37 -9.13
N PRO A 173 8.40 4.70 -10.23
CA PRO A 173 9.66 3.96 -10.24
C PRO A 173 10.86 4.88 -9.98
N SER A 174 10.88 6.11 -10.53
CA SER A 174 11.95 7.08 -10.28
C SER A 174 12.05 7.50 -8.81
N LEU A 175 10.92 7.63 -8.10
CA LEU A 175 10.92 7.89 -6.66
C LEU A 175 11.54 6.72 -5.89
N LEU A 176 11.15 5.48 -6.22
CA LEU A 176 11.68 4.29 -5.56
C LEU A 176 13.19 4.15 -5.78
N ASP A 177 13.67 4.35 -7.01
CA ASP A 177 15.10 4.38 -7.33
C ASP A 177 15.83 5.49 -6.55
N GLY A 178 15.21 6.67 -6.44
CA GLY A 178 15.73 7.78 -5.64
C GLY A 178 15.85 7.43 -4.16
N TYR A 179 14.84 6.81 -3.55
CA TYR A 179 14.88 6.37 -2.16
C TYR A 179 15.95 5.30 -1.91
N ALA A 180 16.18 4.40 -2.87
CA ALA A 180 17.23 3.38 -2.75
C ALA A 180 18.63 3.96 -2.54
N THR A 181 18.88 5.19 -2.99
CA THR A 181 20.16 5.90 -2.79
C THR A 181 20.42 6.30 -1.33
N GLY A 182 19.41 6.26 -0.46
CA GLY A 182 19.53 6.66 0.95
C GLY A 182 19.49 8.15 1.21
N LYS A 183 19.09 8.95 0.21
CA LYS A 183 18.73 10.35 0.40
C LYS A 183 17.48 10.49 1.29
N GLU A 184 17.37 11.65 1.94
CA GLU A 184 16.17 12.00 2.69
C GLU A 184 14.94 12.03 1.78
N ALA A 185 13.79 11.60 2.32
CA ALA A 185 12.62 11.36 1.50
C ALA A 185 12.08 12.63 0.81
N GLU A 186 12.21 13.79 1.47
CA GLU A 186 11.83 15.07 0.88
C GLU A 186 12.78 15.51 -0.25
N ASP A 187 14.07 15.24 -0.12
CA ASP A 187 15.05 15.58 -1.16
C ASP A 187 14.77 14.76 -2.43
N VAL A 188 14.47 13.47 -2.28
CA VAL A 188 14.07 12.61 -3.40
C VAL A 188 12.78 13.11 -4.05
N LEU A 189 11.78 13.48 -3.24
CA LEU A 189 10.52 14.04 -3.75
C LEU A 189 10.78 15.32 -4.56
N LYS A 190 11.63 16.20 -4.05
CA LYS A 190 11.99 17.45 -4.71
C LYS A 190 12.77 17.22 -6.01
N GLU A 191 13.76 16.33 -6.01
CA GLU A 191 14.55 16.05 -7.21
C GLU A 191 13.76 15.35 -8.31
N VAL A 192 12.94 14.36 -7.96
CA VAL A 192 12.23 13.52 -8.93
C VAL A 192 10.92 14.16 -9.38
N CYS A 193 10.20 14.77 -8.44
CA CYS A 193 8.87 15.30 -8.68
C CYS A 193 8.82 16.82 -8.67
N ASP A 194 9.89 17.56 -8.34
CA ASP A 194 9.85 19.03 -8.20
C ASP A 194 8.70 19.46 -7.26
N LEU A 195 8.62 18.80 -6.11
CA LEU A 195 7.62 19.04 -5.06
C LEU A 195 8.29 18.93 -3.68
N SER A 196 7.99 19.85 -2.78
CA SER A 196 8.18 19.65 -1.34
C SER A 196 7.02 18.82 -0.74
N TYR A 197 7.15 18.42 0.52
CA TYR A 197 6.01 17.82 1.22
C TYR A 197 4.84 18.79 1.38
N ASP A 198 5.11 20.08 1.53
CA ASP A 198 4.09 21.11 1.68
C ASP A 198 3.33 21.32 0.36
N ASP A 199 4.05 21.38 -0.77
CA ASP A 199 3.44 21.46 -2.11
C ASP A 199 2.52 20.27 -2.38
N LEU A 200 2.97 19.06 -2.01
CA LEU A 200 2.18 17.85 -2.15
C LEU A 200 0.93 17.88 -1.25
N PHE A 201 1.09 18.30 0.01
CA PHE A 201 -0.02 18.36 0.95
C PHE A 201 -1.08 19.38 0.50
N GLU A 202 -0.67 20.56 0.04
CA GLU A 202 -1.57 21.56 -0.51
C GLU A 202 -2.31 21.06 -1.76
N ALA A 203 -1.59 20.43 -2.69
CA ALA A 203 -2.20 19.88 -3.90
C ALA A 203 -3.21 18.78 -3.56
N TRP A 204 -2.88 17.94 -2.58
CA TRP A 204 -3.74 16.87 -2.10
C TRP A 204 -5.00 17.40 -1.40
N GLU A 205 -4.88 18.40 -0.54
CA GLU A 205 -6.02 19.07 0.09
C GLU A 205 -6.97 19.68 -0.95
N LYS A 206 -6.41 20.38 -1.96
CA LYS A 206 -7.19 20.96 -3.06
C LYS A 206 -7.96 19.87 -3.82
N GLU A 207 -7.33 18.74 -4.09
CA GLU A 207 -7.94 17.63 -4.83
C GLU A 207 -9.06 16.94 -4.03
N LEU A 208 -8.84 16.67 -2.74
CA LEU A 208 -9.84 16.08 -1.86
C LEU A 208 -11.14 16.89 -1.78
N ASN A 209 -11.02 18.21 -1.84
CA ASN A 209 -12.15 19.14 -1.80
C ASN A 209 -12.91 19.20 -3.14
N LYS A 210 -12.25 18.97 -4.28
CA LYS A 210 -12.91 18.87 -5.59
C LYS A 210 -13.76 17.62 -5.74
N THR A 211 -13.25 16.46 -5.27
CA THR A 211 -13.95 15.17 -5.42
C THR A 211 -15.22 15.04 -4.57
N SER A 212 -15.53 16.03 -3.72
CA SER A 212 -16.79 16.09 -2.96
C SER A 212 -18.04 16.23 -3.84
N LYS A 213 -17.87 16.56 -5.14
CA LYS A 213 -18.96 16.81 -6.10
C LYS A 213 -19.32 15.61 -7.00
N GLU A 214 -18.55 14.52 -6.99
CA GLU A 214 -18.81 13.36 -7.87
C GLU A 214 -19.14 12.10 -7.05
N LYS A 215 -20.40 11.65 -7.15
CA LYS A 215 -20.87 10.40 -6.51
C LYS A 215 -20.39 9.18 -7.32
N SER A 216 -19.58 8.33 -6.70
CA SER A 216 -19.28 6.97 -7.19
C SER A 216 -19.62 5.93 -6.12
N LYS A 217 -20.18 4.79 -6.54
CA LYS A 217 -20.58 3.65 -5.68
C LYS A 217 -19.33 2.91 -5.20
N SER A 218 -19.27 2.63 -3.89
CA SER A 218 -18.16 1.91 -3.24
C SER A 218 -18.42 0.41 -3.18
N ASP A 219 -17.37 -0.39 -3.43
CA ASP A 219 -17.28 -1.80 -3.06
C ASP A 219 -16.64 -1.98 -1.67
N SER A 220 -16.95 -3.13 -1.07
CA SER A 220 -17.07 -3.43 0.37
C SER A 220 -15.79 -3.89 1.11
N ALA A 221 -15.83 -3.78 2.44
CA ALA A 221 -15.27 -4.63 3.54
C ALA A 221 -13.80 -5.13 3.52
N ILE A 222 -13.18 -5.36 2.36
CA ILE A 222 -11.85 -5.97 2.17
C ILE A 222 -10.72 -5.03 2.59
N ILE A 223 -10.99 -3.72 2.61
CA ILE A 223 -9.99 -2.66 2.84
C ILE A 223 -9.54 -2.58 4.31
N ARG A 224 -10.25 -3.25 5.23
CA ARG A 224 -9.91 -3.25 6.66
C ARG A 224 -8.83 -4.26 7.06
N SER A 225 -8.36 -5.11 6.14
CA SER A 225 -7.46 -6.23 6.44
C SER A 225 -6.18 -6.28 5.59
N LEU A 226 -5.82 -5.17 4.94
CA LEU A 226 -4.62 -5.06 4.13
C LEU A 226 -3.58 -4.26 4.92
N GLY A 227 -2.39 -4.83 5.05
CA GLY A 227 -1.35 -4.28 5.89
C GLY A 227 0.04 -4.76 5.56
N TYR A 228 1.04 -3.91 5.78
CA TYR A 228 2.44 -4.24 5.55
C TYR A 228 3.11 -4.88 6.76
N VAL A 229 4.05 -5.80 6.50
CA VAL A 229 5.13 -6.23 7.41
C VAL A 229 6.42 -6.18 6.61
N SER A 230 7.46 -5.49 7.11
CA SER A 230 8.71 -5.36 6.36
C SER A 230 9.48 -6.69 6.31
N PRO A 231 9.88 -7.17 5.11
CA PRO A 231 10.67 -8.38 4.95
C PRO A 231 12.13 -8.23 5.37
N LEU A 232 12.62 -7.00 5.57
CA LEU A 232 14.02 -6.71 5.89
C LEU A 232 14.35 -6.65 7.39
N GLY A 233 13.40 -6.92 8.28
CA GLY A 233 13.65 -7.21 9.70
C GLY A 233 14.49 -6.18 10.47
N SER A 234 13.84 -5.33 11.27
CA SER A 234 14.41 -4.75 12.49
C SER A 234 15.82 -4.12 12.38
N GLN A 235 15.99 -3.04 11.60
CA GLN A 235 17.17 -2.16 11.74
C GLN A 235 16.85 -0.72 12.18
N TRP A 236 15.59 -0.40 12.47
CA TRP A 236 15.19 0.93 12.92
C TRP A 236 14.92 0.96 14.44
N GLN A 237 15.98 0.69 15.20
CA GLN A 237 16.17 1.19 16.57
C GLN A 237 17.66 1.43 16.77
N LYS A 238 18.14 2.61 16.39
CA LYS A 238 19.25 3.31 17.04
C LYS A 238 19.03 4.81 16.93
#